data_AF-A0A7X4LLQ5-F1
#
_entry.id   AF-A0A7X4LLQ5-F1
#
_cell.length_a   1.000
_cell.length_b   1.000
_cell.length_c   1.000
_cell.angle_alpha   90.00
_cell.angle_beta   90.00
_cell.angle_gamma   90.00
#
_symmetry.space_group_name_H-M   'P 1'
#
loop_
_entity.id
_entity.type
_entity.pdbx_description
1 polymer ?
#
loop_
_entity_poly.entity_id
_entity_poly.type
_entity_poly.pdbx_seq_one_letter_code
_entity_poly.pdbx_strand_id
1 'polypeptide(L)' 'MKNRLPPLNALRVFEVAARKLSFSQAAKELFVTQGAVSKQIKILEEYLDTALFDRTNGGLVICSSQTGHFIKRHFAVQS' A
#
# COMPACT_ATOMS: atom_id res chain seq x y z
N MET A 1 20.99 13.28 -3.79
CA MET A 1 19.62 12.79 -4.01
C MET A 1 19.36 11.68 -2.99
N LYS A 2 18.48 11.90 -2.00
CA LYS A 2 18.23 10.90 -0.96
C LYS A 2 17.34 9.80 -1.55
N ASN A 3 17.97 8.67 -1.88
CA ASN A 3 17.36 7.38 -2.24
C ASN A 3 16.57 6.80 -1.04
N ARG A 4 15.62 7.57 -0.48
CA ARG A 4 14.84 7.20 0.71
C ARG A 4 13.76 6.22 0.30
N LEU A 5 14.14 4.98 0.00
CA LEU A 5 13.20 3.89 -0.21
C LEU A 5 12.00 4.04 0.75
N PRO A 6 10.76 3.94 0.26
CA PRO A 6 9.60 4.06 1.12
C PRO A 6 9.77 3.08 2.29
N PRO A 7 9.33 3.44 3.50
CA PRO A 7 9.52 2.60 4.67
C PRO A 7 8.99 1.20 4.37
N LEU A 8 9.83 0.18 4.56
CA LEU A 8 9.53 -1.24 4.25
C LEU A 8 8.17 -1.69 4.79
N ASN A 9 7.79 -1.18 5.96
CA ASN A 9 6.50 -1.43 6.58
C ASN A 9 5.32 -0.91 5.74
N ALA A 10 5.46 0.26 5.11
CA ALA A 10 4.41 0.84 4.27
C ALA A 10 4.22 0.04 2.97
N LEU A 11 5.32 -0.43 2.36
CA LEU A 11 5.26 -1.34 1.21
C LEU A 11 4.59 -2.68 1.57
N ARG A 12 4.96 -3.27 2.71
CA ARG A 12 4.34 -4.51 3.20
C ARG A 12 2.85 -4.33 3.50
N VAL A 13 2.48 -3.22 4.13
CA VAL A 13 1.07 -2.89 4.40
C VAL A 13 0.29 -2.73 3.10
N PHE A 14 0.86 -2.06 2.10
CA PHE A 14 0.26 -1.91 0.78
C PHE A 14 0.03 -3.26 0.09
N GLU A 15 1.04 -4.15 0.06
CA GLU A 15 0.93 -5.46 -0.57
C GLU A 15 -0.22 -6.30 0.02
N VAL A 16 -0.32 -6.36 1.35
CA VAL A 16 -1.40 -7.08 2.03
C VAL A 16 -2.75 -6.39 1.81
N ALA A 17 -2.83 -5.06 1.91
CA ALA A 17 -4.06 -4.31 1.69
C ALA A 17 -4.57 -4.42 0.25
N ALA A 18 -3.67 -4.44 -0.74
CA ALA A 18 -3.97 -4.67 -2.14
C ALA A 18 -4.47 -6.10 -2.38
N ARG A 19 -3.87 -7.12 -1.74
CA ARG A 19 -4.34 -8.51 -1.83
C ARG A 19 -5.72 -8.69 -1.20
N LYS A 20 -5.98 -8.06 -0.05
CA LYS A 20 -7.22 -8.23 0.71
C LYS A 20 -8.33 -7.28 0.31
N LEU A 21 -8.03 -6.21 -0.43
CA LEU A 21 -8.96 -5.13 -0.76
C LEU A 21 -9.72 -4.60 0.47
N SER A 22 -9.06 -4.62 1.63
CA SER A 22 -9.66 -4.28 2.92
C SER A 22 -8.59 -3.96 3.96
N PHE A 23 -8.62 -2.74 4.50
CA PHE A 23 -7.73 -2.34 5.58
C PHE A 23 -7.99 -3.10 6.88
N SER A 24 -9.23 -3.53 7.13
CA SER A 24 -9.56 -4.32 8.33
C SER A 24 -8.96 -5.72 8.24
N GLN A 25 -9.08 -6.38 7.08
CA GLN A 25 -8.47 -7.71 6.90
C GLN A 25 -6.94 -7.63 6.86
N ALA A 26 -6.36 -6.61 6.23
CA ALA A 26 -4.91 -6.41 6.23
C ALA A 26 -4.36 -6.16 7.64
N ALA A 27 -5.10 -5.40 8.46
CA ALA A 27 -4.74 -5.16 9.85
C ALA A 27 -4.71 -6.46 10.67
N LYS A 28 -5.71 -7.34 10.47
CA LYS A 28 -5.76 -8.67 11.11
C LYS A 28 -4.57 -9.54 10.71
N GLU A 29 -4.23 -9.57 9.42
CA GLU A 29 -3.12 -10.37 8.91
C GLU A 29 -1.74 -9.87 9.36
N LEU A 30 -1.60 -8.55 9.51
CA LEU A 30 -0.36 -7.92 9.95
C LEU A 30 -0.26 -7.76 11.47
N PHE A 31 -1.26 -8.23 12.23
CA PHE A 31 -1.35 -8.10 13.69
C PHE A 31 -1.21 -6.64 14.17
N VAL A 32 -1.83 -5.71 13.45
CA VAL A 32 -1.83 -4.28 13.76
C VAL A 32 -3.25 -3.73 13.79
N THR A 33 -3.41 -2.47 14.21
CA THR A 33 -4.70 -1.79 14.15
C THR A 33 -5.02 -1.31 12.73
N GLN A 34 -6.30 -1.20 12.40
CA GLN A 34 -6.73 -0.60 11.13
C GLN A 34 -6.21 0.83 10.95
N GLY A 35 -6.13 1.60 12.05
CA GLY A 35 -5.55 2.95 12.04
C GLY A 35 -4.07 2.95 11.66
N ALA A 36 -3.29 1.95 12.12
CA ALA A 36 -1.90 1.80 11.72
C ALA A 36 -1.77 1.48 10.22
N VAL A 37 -2.62 0.59 9.69
CA VAL A 37 -2.68 0.31 8.25
C VAL A 37 -2.98 1.58 7.47
N SER A 38 -4.04 2.31 7.84
CA SER A 38 -4.41 3.56 7.15
C SER A 38 -3.29 4.61 7.19
N LYS A 39 -2.57 4.72 8.31
CA LYS A 39 -1.44 5.65 8.44
C LYS A 39 -0.28 5.25 7.53
N GLN A 40 0.07 3.97 7.48
CA GLN A 40 1.16 3.47 6.64
C GLN A 40 0.85 3.64 5.14
N ILE A 41 -0.39 3.40 4.73
CA ILE A 41 -0.84 3.70 3.36
C ILE A 41 -0.73 5.18 3.05
N LYS A 42 -1.22 6.07 3.93
CA LYS A 42 -1.11 7.52 3.74
C LYS A 42 0.34 7.99 3.59
N ILE A 43 1.25 7.45 4.41
CA ILE A 43 2.69 7.74 4.29
C ILE A 43 3.23 7.31 2.93
N LEU A 44 2.80 6.14 2.42
CA LEU A 44 3.22 5.67 1.11
C LEU A 44 2.65 6.52 -0.03
N GLU A 45 1.38 6.91 0.07
CA GLU A 45 0.72 7.80 -0.88
C GLU A 45 1.39 9.18 -0.90
N GLU A 46 1.75 9.74 0.26
CA GLU A 46 2.51 10.99 0.39
C GLU A 46 3.93 10.87 -0.19
N TYR A 47 4.60 9.74 0.04
CA TYR A 47 5.94 9.49 -0.51
C TYR A 47 5.93 9.37 -2.05
N LEU A 48 4.86 8.79 -2.61
CA LEU A 48 4.68 8.60 -4.05
C LEU A 48 3.95 9.78 -4.71
N ASP A 49 3.46 10.74 -3.94
CA ASP A 49 2.55 11.81 -4.36
C ASP A 49 1.39 11.28 -5.23
N THR A 50 0.82 10.15 -4.83
CA THR A 50 -0.18 9.41 -5.63
C THR A 50 -1.10 8.60 -4.74
N ALA A 51 -2.41 8.66 -5.00
CA ALA A 51 -3.39 7.80 -4.35
C ALA A 51 -3.25 6.34 -4.79
N LEU A 52 -3.19 5.40 -3.83
CA LEU A 52 -3.01 3.98 -4.08
C LEU A 52 -4.33 3.20 -3.99
N PHE A 53 -5.30 3.72 -3.25
CA PHE A 53 -6.61 3.10 -3.08
C PHE A 53 -7.74 4.09 -3.28
N ASP A 54 -8.76 3.64 -4.01
CA ASP A 54 -10.03 4.34 -4.13
C ASP A 54 -11.05 3.74 -3.15
N ARG A 55 -11.74 4.63 -2.42
CA ARG A 55 -12.84 4.25 -1.53
C ARG A 55 -14.13 4.27 -2.34
N THR A 56 -14.69 3.08 -2.59
CA THR A 56 -15.97 2.93 -3.28
C THR A 56 -17.06 2.53 -2.27
N ASN A 57 -18.33 2.74 -2.64
CA ASN A 57 -19.48 2.35 -1.81
C ASN A 57 -19.54 0.83 -1.50
N GLY A 58 -18.81 0.00 -2.27
CA GLY A 58 -18.74 -1.46 -2.09
C GLY A 58 -17.43 -1.98 -1.48
N GLY A 59 -16.45 -1.11 -1.20
CA GLY A 59 -15.17 -1.53 -0.63
C GLY A 59 -13.96 -0.72 -1.11
N LEU A 60 -12.78 -1.27 -0.84
CA LEU A 60 -11.50 -0.70 -1.23
C LEU A 60 -11.08 -1.23 -2.60
N VAL A 61 -10.77 -0.36 -3.55
CA VAL A 61 -10.26 -0.76 -4.87
C VAL A 61 -8.83 -0.23 -5.03
N ILE A 62 -7.95 -1.01 -5.64
CA ILE A 62 -6.60 -0.53 -5.99
C ILE A 62 -6.76 0.51 -7.11
N CYS A 63 -6.21 1.71 -6.90
CA CYS A 63 -6.25 2.74 -7.93
C CYS A 63 -5.52 2.22 -9.18
N SER A 64 -6.17 2.27 -10.35
CA SER A 64 -5.66 1.73 -11.62
C SER A 64 -4.58 2.59 -12.27
N SER A 65 -4.13 3.65 -11.59
CA SER A 65 -2.97 4.43 -12.04
C SER A 65 -1.76 3.49 -12.17
N GLN A 66 -1.00 3.64 -13.27
CA GLN A 66 0.09 2.74 -13.70
C GLN A 66 1.14 2.43 -12.61
N THR A 67 1.16 3.19 -11.51
CA THR A 67 2.07 3.04 -10.36
C THR A 67 1.92 1.70 -9.62
N GLY A 68 0.72 1.11 -9.53
CA GLY A 68 0.54 -0.23 -8.95
C GLY A 68 1.29 -1.33 -9.73
N HIS A 69 1.43 -1.14 -11.04
CA HIS A 69 2.21 -2.03 -11.91
C HIS A 69 3.72 -1.83 -11.74
N PHE A 70 4.17 -0.60 -11.48
CA PHE A 70 5.58 -0.27 -11.25
C PHE A 70 6.13 -0.94 -9.98
N ILE A 71 5.37 -0.97 -8.88
CA ILE A 71 5.83 -1.59 -7.63
C ILE A 71 5.89 -3.12 -7.75
N LYS A 72 4.94 -3.74 -8.47
CA LYS A 72 4.97 -5.19 -8.75
C LYS A 72 6.17 -5.60 -9.63
N ARG A 73 6.57 -4.75 -10.59
CA ARG A 73 7.58 -5.10 -11.60
C ARG A 73 9.01 -4.74 -11.20
N HIS A 74 9.22 -3.71 -10.39
CA HIS A 74 10.57 -3.23 -10.08
C HIS A 74 11.16 -3.82 -8.78
N PHE A 75 10.33 -4.29 -7.84
CA PHE A 75 10.79 -4.90 -6.59
C PHE A 75 10.94 -6.43 -6.64
N ALA A 76 10.38 -7.11 -7.65
CA ALA A 76 10.45 -8.56 -7.78
C ALA A 76 11.78 -9.09 -8.39
N VAL A 77 12.74 -8.20 -8.68
CA VAL A 77 14.04 -8.54 -9.33
C VAL A 77 15.22 -8.22 -8.40
N GLN A 78 15.08 -8.40 -7.09
CA GLN A 78 16.23 -8.46 -6.17
C GLN A 78 15.95 -9.45 -5.03
N SER A 79 16.07 -10.74 -5.31
CA SER A 79 16.41 -11.82 -4.36
C SER A 79 17.05 -12.96 -5.12
#